data_AF-A0A376LF67-F1
#
_entry.id   AF-A0A376LF67-F1
#
_cell.length_a   1.000
_cell.length_b   1.000
_cell.length_c   1.000
_cell.angle_alpha   90.00
_cell.angle_beta   90.00
_cell.angle_gamma   90.00
#
_symmetry.space_group_name_H-M   'P 1'
#
loop_
_entity.id
_entity.type
_entity.pdbx_description
1 polymer ?
#
loop_
_entity_poly.entity_id
_entity_poly.type
_entity_poly.pdbx_seq_one_letter_code
_entity_poly.pdbx_strand_id
1 'polypeptide(L)'
;MASLVIAMAAGYALAWFMDMLPESNEPMTQELIMVPTPLYYGLGIEWSLLLPLMLVFMITSLETIGDITATSDVSEQPVSGPLYMKRLKGGVLANGLNSFVSAVFNTFPNSCFGQNNG
;
A
#
# COMPACT_ATOMS: atom_id res chain seq x y z
N MET A 1 -9.91 -10.76 3.95
CA MET A 1 -8.47 -10.98 3.62
C MET A 1 -8.05 -12.45 3.60
N ALA A 2 -8.51 -13.29 4.54
CA ALA A 2 -8.10 -14.70 4.59
C ALA A 2 -8.40 -15.47 3.29
N SER A 3 -9.51 -15.20 2.60
CA SER A 3 -9.89 -15.89 1.36
C SER A 3 -8.88 -15.69 0.21
N LEU A 4 -8.30 -14.49 0.07
CA LEU A 4 -7.29 -14.19 -0.95
C LEU A 4 -6.00 -14.96 -0.68
N VAL A 5 -5.52 -14.93 0.57
CA VAL A 5 -4.32 -15.67 0.99
C VAL A 5 -4.53 -17.17 0.83
N ILE A 6 -5.70 -17.69 1.23
CA ILE A 6 -6.04 -19.11 1.08
C ILE A 6 -6.11 -19.50 -0.40
N ALA A 7 -6.73 -18.68 -1.25
CA ALA A 7 -6.81 -18.94 -2.69
C ALA A 7 -5.42 -18.94 -3.34
N MET A 8 -4.56 -17.99 -2.99
CA MET A 8 -3.17 -17.96 -3.45
C MET A 8 -2.38 -19.19 -3.00
N ALA A 9 -2.51 -19.59 -1.74
CA ALA A 9 -1.83 -20.77 -1.20
C ALA A 9 -2.32 -22.07 -1.86
N ALA A 10 -3.63 -22.22 -2.04
CA ALA A 10 -4.23 -23.36 -2.72
C ALA A 10 -3.83 -23.41 -4.20
N GLY A 11 -3.84 -22.27 -4.89
CA GLY A 11 -3.42 -22.17 -6.29
C GLY A 11 -1.94 -22.52 -6.47
N TYR A 12 -1.08 -22.06 -5.56
CA TYR A 12 0.34 -22.41 -5.56
C TYR A 12 0.55 -23.92 -5.33
N ALA A 13 -0.14 -24.52 -4.35
CA ALA A 13 -0.06 -25.95 -4.09
C ALA A 13 -0.50 -26.79 -5.30
N LEU A 14 -1.58 -26.38 -5.97
CA LEU A 14 -2.06 -27.06 -7.18
C LEU A 14 -1.07 -26.93 -8.34
N ALA A 15 -0.49 -25.75 -8.56
CA ALA A 15 0.55 -25.54 -9.56
C ALA A 15 1.78 -26.42 -9.30
N TRP A 16 2.13 -26.65 -8.03
CA TRP A 16 3.18 -27.58 -7.64
C TRP A 16 2.85 -29.03 -7.99
N PHE A 17 1.64 -29.51 -7.67
CA PHE A 17 1.22 -30.87 -8.02
C PHE A 17 1.13 -31.12 -9.54
N MET A 18 0.92 -30.06 -10.31
CA MET A 18 0.86 -30.11 -11.77
C MET A 18 2.22 -29.92 -12.44
N ASP A 19 3.31 -29.81 -11.67
CA ASP A 19 4.67 -29.57 -12.18
C ASP A 19 4.78 -28.31 -13.06
N MET A 20 3.97 -27.28 -12.72
CA MET A 20 3.91 -26.00 -13.43
C MET A 20 4.79 -24.92 -12.77
N LEU A 21 5.55 -25.27 -11.74
CA LEU A 21 6.47 -24.34 -11.09
C LEU A 21 7.76 -24.21 -11.92
N PRO A 22 8.34 -23.00 -12.02
CA PRO A 22 9.59 -22.81 -12.74
C PRO A 22 10.72 -23.57 -12.04
N GLU A 23 11.47 -24.37 -12.79
CA GLU A 23 12.70 -24.99 -12.31
C GLU A 23 13.79 -23.91 -12.18
N SER A 24 14.20 -23.57 -10.96
CA SER A 24 15.30 -22.63 -10.72
C SER A 24 16.62 -23.39 -10.58
N ASN A 25 17.51 -23.25 -11.56
CA ASN A 25 18.89 -23.74 -11.51
C ASN A 25 19.90 -22.65 -11.07
N GLU A 26 19.40 -21.51 -10.58
CA GLU A 26 20.23 -20.39 -10.13
C GLU A 26 20.97 -20.76 -8.82
N PRO A 27 22.28 -20.48 -8.70
CA PRO A 27 23.00 -20.71 -7.46
C PRO A 27 22.40 -19.89 -6.32
N MET A 28 22.27 -20.51 -5.15
CA MET A 28 21.73 -19.90 -3.91
C MET A 28 22.63 -18.81 -3.30
N THR A 29 23.42 -18.10 -4.12
CA THR A 29 24.28 -16.99 -3.70
C THR A 29 23.52 -15.67 -3.55
N GLN A 30 22.20 -15.70 -3.51
CA GLN A 30 21.38 -14.51 -3.34
C GLN A 30 21.56 -13.98 -1.90
N GLU A 31 21.84 -12.68 -1.78
CA GLU A 31 21.93 -12.03 -0.47
C GLU A 31 20.58 -12.14 0.26
N LEU A 32 20.62 -12.62 1.50
CA LEU A 32 19.42 -12.81 2.33
C LEU A 32 18.75 -11.48 2.71
N ILE A 33 19.50 -10.37 2.63
CA ILE A 33 19.06 -9.04 3.04
C ILE A 33 19.35 -8.08 1.91
N MET A 34 18.29 -7.43 1.40
CA MET A 34 18.39 -6.31 0.48
C MET A 34 18.12 -5.01 1.22
N VAL A 35 19.08 -4.09 1.19
CA VAL A 35 18.90 -2.74 1.75
C VAL A 35 18.42 -1.81 0.65
N PRO A 36 17.25 -1.17 0.79
CA PRO A 36 16.73 -0.27 -0.25
C PRO A 36 17.59 0.99 -0.33
N THR A 37 18.02 1.34 -1.54
CA THR A 37 18.82 2.54 -1.79
C THR A 37 17.90 3.74 -2.00
N PRO A 38 18.00 4.80 -1.17
CA PRO A 38 17.20 6.00 -1.37
C PRO A 38 17.59 6.67 -2.69
N LEU A 39 16.60 7.14 -3.43
CA LEU A 39 16.74 7.87 -4.70
C LEU A 39 17.59 7.13 -5.75
N TYR A 40 17.51 5.79 -5.78
CA TYR A 40 18.19 4.96 -6.78
C TYR A 40 18.06 5.46 -8.23
N TYR A 41 16.87 5.93 -8.64
CA TYR A 41 16.65 6.47 -9.99
C TYR A 41 16.92 7.98 -10.12
N GLY A 42 17.32 8.65 -9.04
CA GLY A 42 17.50 10.10 -8.99
C GLY A 42 16.20 10.88 -8.87
N LEU A 43 16.30 12.20 -9.03
CA LEU A 43 15.17 13.12 -9.00
C LEU A 43 14.95 13.75 -10.37
N GLY A 44 13.72 13.70 -10.86
CA GLY A 44 13.29 14.35 -12.10
C GLY A 44 11.87 14.87 -11.95
N ILE A 45 11.57 16.01 -12.58
CA ILE A 45 10.23 16.59 -12.59
C ILE A 45 9.66 16.45 -13.99
N GLU A 46 8.64 15.60 -14.12
CA GLU A 46 7.83 15.51 -15.34
C GLU A 46 6.53 16.29 -15.17
N TRP A 47 6.47 17.46 -15.79
CA TRP A 47 5.30 18.35 -15.73
C TRP A 47 4.04 17.72 -16.32
N SER A 48 4.19 16.82 -17.30
CA SER A 48 3.10 16.02 -17.88
C SER A 48 2.41 15.11 -16.84
N LEU A 49 3.17 14.59 -15.88
CA LEU A 49 2.68 13.66 -14.85
C LEU A 49 2.16 14.37 -13.61
N LEU A 50 2.41 15.67 -13.46
CA LEU A 50 2.00 16.44 -12.28
C LEU A 50 0.47 16.39 -12.08
N LEU A 51 -0.31 16.66 -13.14
CA LEU A 51 -1.77 16.68 -13.05
C LEU A 51 -2.37 15.30 -12.76
N PRO A 52 -2.00 14.21 -13.48
CA PRO A 52 -2.41 12.86 -13.13
C PRO A 52 -2.08 12.48 -11.68
N LEU A 53 -0.87 12.80 -11.22
CA LEU A 53 -0.42 12.45 -9.88
C LEU A 53 -1.18 13.22 -8.80
N MET A 54 -1.49 14.51 -9.02
CA MET A 54 -2.36 15.28 -8.12
C MET A 54 -3.75 14.64 -7.98
N LEU A 55 -4.35 14.15 -9.07
CA LEU A 55 -5.64 13.48 -9.03
C LEU A 55 -5.56 12.16 -8.26
N VAL A 56 -4.50 11.36 -8.46
CA VAL A 56 -4.27 10.12 -7.70
C VAL A 56 -4.18 10.43 -6.20
N PHE A 57 -3.39 11.42 -5.79
CA PHE A 57 -3.27 11.82 -4.38
C PHE A 57 -4.57 12.36 -3.79
N MET A 58 -5.39 13.04 -4.60
CA MET A 58 -6.73 13.46 -4.16
C MET A 58 -7.64 12.26 -3.92
N ILE A 59 -7.65 11.29 -4.82
CA ILE A 59 -8.47 10.07 -4.70
C ILE A 59 -8.04 9.25 -3.48
N THR A 60 -6.74 9.02 -3.28
CA THR A 60 -6.25 8.25 -2.12
C THR A 60 -6.51 8.97 -0.79
N SER A 61 -6.52 10.31 -0.79
CA SER A 61 -6.92 11.09 0.38
C SER A 61 -8.41 10.91 0.70
N LEU A 62 -9.28 10.87 -0.32
CA LEU A 62 -10.71 10.60 -0.14
C LEU A 62 -10.96 9.16 0.34
N GLU A 63 -10.24 8.19 -0.23
CA GLU A 63 -10.25 6.79 0.21
C GLU A 63 -9.84 6.67 1.68
N THR A 64 -8.73 7.32 2.08
CA THR A 64 -8.25 7.36 3.47
C THR A 64 -9.32 7.92 4.42
N ILE A 65 -10.05 8.96 4.02
CA ILE A 65 -11.16 9.50 4.83
C ILE A 65 -12.28 8.47 4.98
N GLY A 66 -12.68 7.82 3.89
CA GLY A 66 -13.69 6.76 3.89
C GLY A 66 -13.30 5.60 4.79
N ASP A 67 -12.06 5.11 4.65
CA ASP A 67 -11.51 4.01 5.44
C ASP A 67 -11.45 4.35 6.92
N ILE A 68 -10.97 5.52 7.31
CA ILE A 68 -10.92 5.95 8.73
C ILE A 68 -12.33 6.06 9.32
N THR A 69 -13.29 6.49 8.50
CA THR A 69 -14.69 6.58 8.92
C THR A 69 -15.26 5.19 9.15
N ALA A 70 -15.06 4.27 8.21
CA ALA A 70 -15.47 2.87 8.36
C ALA A 70 -14.77 2.19 9.55
N THR A 71 -13.45 2.39 9.73
CA THR A 71 -12.73 1.89 10.91
C THR A 71 -13.35 2.46 12.19
N SER A 72 -13.71 3.74 12.21
CA SER A 72 -14.31 4.36 13.39
C SER A 72 -15.69 3.78 13.69
N ASP A 73 -16.50 3.49 12.68
CA ASP A 73 -17.81 2.85 12.83
C ASP A 73 -17.68 1.41 13.37
N VAL A 74 -16.81 0.59 12.75
CA VAL A 74 -16.58 -0.82 13.14
C VAL A 74 -15.94 -0.94 14.53
N SER A 75 -15.17 0.07 14.96
CA SER A 75 -14.53 0.10 16.29
C SER A 75 -15.36 0.83 17.36
N GLU A 76 -16.63 1.13 17.08
CA GLU A 76 -17.56 1.85 17.98
C GLU A 76 -17.00 3.20 18.46
N GLN A 77 -16.23 3.86 17.61
CA GLN A 77 -15.62 5.15 17.89
C GLN A 77 -16.44 6.31 17.28
N PRO A 78 -16.25 7.54 17.77
CA PRO A 78 -16.97 8.69 17.23
C PRO A 78 -16.65 8.94 15.75
N VAL A 79 -17.69 9.00 14.93
CA VAL A 79 -17.65 9.39 13.50
C VAL A 79 -17.95 10.88 13.29
N SER A 80 -18.03 11.65 14.38
CA SER A 80 -18.21 13.10 14.36
C SER A 80 -17.51 13.76 15.54
N GLY A 81 -17.36 15.09 15.48
CA GLY A 81 -16.75 15.89 16.53
C GLY A 81 -15.21 16.02 16.44
N PRO A 82 -14.59 16.63 17.47
CA PRO A 82 -13.18 17.02 17.42
C PRO A 82 -12.20 15.84 17.32
N LEU A 83 -12.53 14.71 17.97
CA LEU A 83 -11.70 13.51 17.96
C LEU A 83 -11.67 12.86 16.57
N TYR A 84 -12.83 12.72 15.93
CA TYR A 84 -12.96 12.25 14.55
C TYR A 84 -12.16 13.12 13.58
N MET A 85 -12.32 14.44 13.68
CA MET A 85 -11.60 15.38 12.81
C MET A 85 -10.07 15.32 13.03
N LYS A 86 -9.61 15.09 14.27
CA LYS A 86 -8.19 14.86 14.56
C LYS A 86 -7.67 13.59 13.88
N ARG A 87 -8.45 12.49 13.89
CA ARG A 87 -8.08 11.23 13.23
C ARG A 87 -8.05 11.37 11.71
N LEU A 88 -9.03 12.03 11.12
CA LEU A 88 -9.04 12.30 9.67
C LEU A 88 -7.80 13.10 9.25
N LYS A 89 -7.54 14.23 9.90
CA LYS A 89 -6.37 15.06 9.60
C LYS A 89 -5.06 14.30 9.79
N GLY A 90 -4.94 13.55 10.88
CA GLY A 90 -3.76 12.73 11.16
C GLY A 90 -3.57 11.62 10.15
N GLY A 91 -4.63 10.93 9.75
CA GLY A 91 -4.57 9.83 8.79
C GLY A 91 -4.26 10.30 7.37
N VAL A 92 -4.88 11.39 6.90
CA VAL A 92 -4.53 11.98 5.59
C VAL A 92 -3.09 12.49 5.56
N LEU A 93 -2.62 13.11 6.65
CA LEU A 93 -1.22 13.53 6.75
C LEU A 93 -0.26 12.33 6.75
N ALA A 94 -0.58 11.28 7.51
CA ALA A 94 0.20 10.06 7.54
C ALA A 94 0.26 9.39 6.17
N ASN A 95 -0.84 9.40 5.42
CA ASN A 95 -0.90 8.87 4.05
C ASN A 95 0.05 9.63 3.10
N GLY A 96 0.02 10.96 3.15
CA GLY A 96 0.92 11.81 2.36
C GLY A 96 2.40 11.61 2.75
N LEU A 97 2.70 11.54 4.05
CA LEU A 97 4.06 11.30 4.54
C LEU A 97 4.57 9.91 4.14
N ASN A 98 3.73 8.87 4.25
CA ASN A 98 4.09 7.53 3.84
C ASN A 98 4.38 7.47 2.34
N SER A 99 3.58 8.14 1.52
CA SER A 99 3.82 8.25 0.09
C SER A 99 5.08 9.03 -0.27
N PHE A 100 5.44 10.06 0.52
CA PHE A 100 6.71 10.76 0.36
C PHE A 100 7.90 9.84 0.65
N VAL A 101 7.87 9.12 1.78
CA VAL A 101 8.92 8.13 2.12
C VAL A 101 9.00 7.04 1.05
N SER A 102 7.84 6.59 0.56
CA SER A 102 7.73 5.62 -0.52
C SER A 102 8.44 6.10 -1.79
N ALA A 103 8.22 7.35 -2.19
CA ALA A 103 8.89 7.96 -3.33
C ALA A 103 10.41 8.06 -3.14
N VAL A 104 10.89 8.37 -1.92
CA VAL A 104 12.33 8.38 -1.61
C VAL A 104 12.96 7.01 -1.85
N PHE A 105 12.25 5.92 -1.56
CA PHE A 105 12.71 4.56 -1.81
C PHE A 105 12.24 3.99 -3.16
N ASN A 106 11.80 4.85 -4.08
CA ASN A 106 11.43 4.49 -5.45
C ASN A 106 10.25 3.50 -5.53
N THR A 107 9.35 3.53 -4.55
CA THR A 107 8.09 2.77 -4.59
C THR A 107 6.91 3.68 -4.92
N PHE A 108 5.79 3.09 -5.32
CA PHE A 108 4.59 3.82 -5.71
C PHE A 108 3.90 4.50 -4.52
N PRO A 109 3.10 5.55 -4.75
CA PRO A 109 2.24 6.14 -3.72
C PRO A 109 1.36 5.07 -3.06
N ASN A 110 1.16 5.19 -1.76
CA ASN A 110 0.38 4.24 -0.96
C ASN A 110 -0.93 4.90 -0.48
N SER A 111 -1.87 4.07 -0.01
CA SER A 111 -3.16 4.47 0.56
C SER A 111 -3.54 3.55 1.74
N CYS A 112 -4.61 3.86 2.45
CA CYS A 112 -5.15 2.98 3.48
C CYS A 112 -5.72 1.69 2.86
N PHE A 113 -5.53 0.56 3.56
CA PHE A 113 -6.11 -0.71 3.15
C PHE A 113 -7.48 -0.89 3.81
N GLY A 114 -8.57 -0.49 3.15
CA GLY A 114 -9.95 -0.69 3.66
C GLY A 114 -10.33 -2.15 3.94
N GLN A 115 -9.55 -3.11 3.46
CA GLN A 115 -9.70 -4.53 3.76
C GLN A 115 -9.43 -4.89 5.24
N ASN A 116 -8.85 -3.99 6.03
CA ASN A 116 -8.67 -4.13 7.47
C ASN A 116 -9.96 -3.85 8.27
N ASN A 117 -10.99 -3.26 7.64
CA ASN A 117 -12.27 -2.93 8.25
C ASN A 117 -13.32 -4.05 8.10
N GLY A 118 -13.02 -5.07 7.29
CA GLY A 118 -13.92 -6.20 7.01
C GLY A 118 -13.57 -7.48 7.75
#